data_AF-A0A3D1AV92-F1
#
_entry.id   AF-A0A3D1AV92-F1
#
_cell.length_a   1.000
_cell.length_b   1.000
_cell.length_c   1.000
_cell.angle_alpha   90.00
_cell.angle_beta   90.00
_cell.angle_gamma   90.00
#
_symmetry.space_group_name_H-M   'P 1'
#
loop_
_entity.id
_entity.type
_entity.pdbx_description
1 polymer ?
#
loop_
_entity_poly.entity_id
_entity_poly.type
_entity_poly.pdbx_seq_one_letter_code
_entity_poly.pdbx_strand_id
1 'polypeptide(L)'
;MYSAARLTGLTAGVDVETTHGRITLLNLAASVNAKVKEGIIDYSGHQGLVRLFAGWELNLNFTLPTFDGRMEAVAEGPVRVLLSAGFRGSLEANVAKGAVFVCRAALTTPMIPREEDGRVIHSFGEGTPNVRLMSIKGPVVLDNAPAGLEA
;
A
#
# COMPACT_ATOMS: atom_id res chain seq x y z
N MET A 1 10.86 6.22 -23.49
CA MET A 1 9.68 7.09 -23.39
C MET A 1 9.07 6.86 -22.02
N TYR A 2 8.86 7.91 -21.24
CA TYR A 2 8.35 7.82 -19.86
C TYR A 2 6.89 8.29 -19.89
N SER A 3 5.95 7.47 -19.43
CA SER A 3 4.54 7.86 -19.36
C SER A 3 4.14 8.24 -17.95
N ALA A 4 3.16 9.13 -17.84
CA ALA A 4 2.53 9.46 -16.57
C ALA A 4 1.02 9.34 -16.75
N ALA A 5 0.37 8.63 -15.83
CA ALA A 5 -1.08 8.49 -15.80
C ALA A 5 -1.58 9.00 -14.45
N ARG A 6 -2.57 9.91 -14.47
CA ARG A 6 -3.20 10.41 -13.25
C ARG A 6 -4.70 10.21 -13.35
N LEU A 7 -5.26 9.49 -12.39
CA LEU A 7 -6.70 9.26 -12.27
C LEU A 7 -7.18 9.78 -10.92
N THR A 8 -8.32 10.47 -10.91
CA THR A 8 -8.83 11.13 -9.70
C THR A 8 -10.35 11.13 -9.68
N GLY A 9 -10.94 10.78 -8.53
CA GLY A 9 -12.37 10.95 -8.27
C GLY A 9 -13.29 10.05 -9.12
N LEU A 10 -12.77 8.92 -9.62
CA LEU A 10 -13.59 7.98 -10.37
C LEU A 10 -14.39 7.08 -9.43
N THR A 11 -15.68 7.01 -9.69
CA THR A 11 -16.62 6.09 -9.03
C THR A 11 -16.77 4.77 -9.79
N ALA A 12 -16.32 4.73 -11.06
CA ALA A 12 -16.22 3.51 -11.84
C ALA A 12 -14.91 2.76 -11.56
N GLY A 13 -14.88 1.47 -11.89
CA GLY A 13 -13.66 0.67 -11.81
C GLY A 13 -12.58 1.17 -12.75
N VAL A 14 -11.32 1.04 -12.32
CA VAL A 14 -10.13 1.47 -13.06
C VAL A 14 -9.25 0.26 -13.34
N ASP A 15 -8.88 0.07 -14.61
CA ASP A 15 -7.79 -0.82 -15.01
C ASP A 15 -6.75 -0.01 -15.80
N VAL A 16 -5.51 -0.01 -15.34
CA VAL A 16 -4.41 0.73 -15.96
C VAL A 16 -3.12 -0.09 -15.95
N GLU A 17 -2.54 -0.28 -17.13
CA GLU A 17 -1.25 -0.95 -17.30
C GLU A 17 -0.29 -0.08 -18.12
N THR A 18 0.96 0.02 -17.67
CA THR A 18 2.03 0.67 -18.42
C THR A 18 3.35 -0.08 -18.25
N THR A 19 4.25 0.04 -19.23
CA THR A 19 5.58 -0.57 -19.13
C THR A 19 6.54 0.31 -18.33
N HIS A 20 6.61 1.61 -18.63
CA HIS A 20 7.53 2.54 -17.98
C HIS A 20 6.79 3.79 -17.55
N GLY A 21 6.81 4.15 -16.27
CA GLY A 21 6.17 5.40 -15.86
C GLY A 21 5.77 5.54 -14.41
N ARG A 22 4.94 6.55 -14.16
CA ARG A 22 4.33 6.81 -12.85
C ARG A 22 2.82 6.82 -12.98
N ILE A 23 2.14 6.01 -12.17
CA ILE A 23 0.67 6.00 -12.08
C ILE A 23 0.29 6.64 -10.75
N THR A 24 -0.57 7.65 -10.80
CA THR A 24 -1.09 8.32 -9.60
C THR A 24 -2.60 8.13 -9.53
N LEU A 25 -3.07 7.53 -8.43
CA LEU A 25 -4.45 7.12 -8.20
C LEU A 25 -4.96 7.80 -6.93
N LEU A 26 -5.96 8.69 -7.07
CA LEU A 26 -6.44 9.51 -5.96
C LEU A 26 -7.95 9.38 -5.77
N ASN A 27 -8.38 9.03 -4.56
CA ASN A 27 -9.79 9.01 -4.13
C ASN A 27 -10.70 8.24 -5.11
N LEU A 28 -10.32 7.00 -5.40
CA LEU A 28 -11.10 6.08 -6.24
C LEU A 28 -11.97 5.22 -5.32
N ALA A 29 -13.27 5.14 -5.60
CA ALA A 29 -14.24 4.50 -4.69
C ALA A 29 -14.62 3.06 -5.07
N ALA A 30 -14.09 2.54 -6.19
CA ALA A 30 -14.48 1.25 -6.76
C ALA A 30 -13.28 0.29 -6.89
N SER A 31 -13.38 -0.68 -7.80
CA SER A 31 -12.31 -1.63 -8.10
C SER A 31 -11.15 -0.93 -8.81
N VAL A 32 -9.92 -1.13 -8.35
CA VAL A 32 -8.69 -0.58 -8.93
C VAL A 32 -7.74 -1.73 -9.23
N ASN A 33 -7.35 -1.87 -10.49
CA ASN A 33 -6.28 -2.74 -10.94
C ASN A 33 -5.22 -1.88 -11.63
N ALA A 34 -4.03 -1.77 -11.07
CA ALA A 34 -2.98 -0.93 -11.63
C ALA A 34 -1.63 -1.67 -11.65
N LYS A 35 -0.99 -1.66 -12.81
CA LYS A 35 0.28 -2.36 -13.04
C LYS A 35 1.27 -1.49 -13.80
N VAL A 36 2.48 -1.36 -13.26
CA VAL A 36 3.62 -0.78 -13.97
C VAL A 36 4.82 -1.71 -13.89
N LYS A 37 5.39 -2.08 -15.05
CA LYS A 37 6.55 -3.00 -15.10
C LYS A 37 7.84 -2.36 -14.61
N GLU A 38 8.07 -1.08 -14.94
CA GLU A 38 9.27 -0.33 -14.61
C GLU A 38 8.85 1.07 -14.17
N GLY A 39 8.49 1.20 -12.90
CA GLY A 39 7.90 2.45 -12.44
C GLY A 39 7.31 2.44 -11.05
N ILE A 40 6.63 3.55 -10.78
CA ILE A 40 6.13 3.90 -9.45
C ILE A 40 4.61 4.00 -9.50
N ILE A 41 3.94 3.52 -8.46
CA ILE A 41 2.52 3.78 -8.25
C ILE A 41 2.36 4.59 -6.96
N ASP A 42 1.67 5.73 -7.06
CA ASP A 42 1.15 6.44 -5.91
C ASP A 42 -0.35 6.18 -5.79
N TYR A 43 -0.78 5.75 -4.62
CA TYR A 43 -2.19 5.52 -4.31
C TYR A 43 -2.57 6.31 -3.05
N SER A 44 -3.67 7.05 -3.12
CA SER A 44 -4.30 7.71 -1.97
C SER A 44 -5.77 7.35 -1.92
N GLY A 45 -6.21 6.74 -0.82
CA GLY A 45 -7.60 6.33 -0.64
C GLY A 45 -7.81 5.46 0.60
N HIS A 46 -9.06 5.09 0.86
CA HIS A 46 -9.46 4.38 2.07
C HIS A 46 -10.48 3.26 1.82
N GLN A 47 -10.83 2.97 0.57
CA GLN A 47 -11.86 1.98 0.26
C GLN A 47 -11.62 1.28 -1.08
N GLY A 48 -12.36 0.20 -1.31
CA GLY A 48 -12.47 -0.50 -2.59
C GLY A 48 -11.78 -1.85 -2.66
N LEU A 49 -11.76 -2.43 -3.85
CA LEU A 49 -11.01 -3.65 -4.18
C LEU A 49 -9.79 -3.25 -5.00
N VAL A 50 -8.62 -3.21 -4.36
CA VAL A 50 -7.42 -2.59 -4.91
C VAL A 50 -6.32 -3.62 -5.12
N ARG A 51 -5.83 -3.73 -6.36
CA ARG A 51 -4.69 -4.56 -6.75
C ARG A 51 -3.64 -3.69 -7.42
N LEU A 52 -2.46 -3.59 -6.82
CA LEU A 52 -1.37 -2.76 -7.30
C LEU A 52 -0.13 -3.61 -7.52
N PHE A 53 0.51 -3.44 -8.66
CA PHE A 53 1.83 -3.99 -8.94
C PHE A 53 2.77 -2.90 -9.48
N ALA A 54 3.90 -2.69 -8.80
CA ALA A 54 4.93 -1.76 -9.25
C ALA A 54 6.29 -2.43 -9.39
N GLY A 55 6.92 -2.27 -10.54
CA GLY A 55 8.28 -2.74 -10.77
C GLY A 55 9.34 -2.08 -9.92
N TRP A 56 9.12 -0.85 -9.43
CA TRP A 56 10.11 -0.13 -8.63
C TRP A 56 9.62 0.22 -7.23
N GLU A 57 8.59 1.07 -7.09
CA GLU A 57 8.16 1.57 -5.78
C GLU A 57 6.63 1.70 -5.70
N LEU A 58 6.08 1.42 -4.52
CA LEU A 58 4.72 1.77 -4.14
C LEU A 58 4.73 2.84 -3.06
N ASN A 59 3.96 3.90 -3.26
CA ASN A 59 3.69 4.94 -2.27
C ASN A 59 2.19 4.95 -1.97
N LEU A 60 1.83 4.61 -0.73
CA LEU A 60 0.45 4.46 -0.30
C LEU A 60 0.12 5.50 0.77
N ASN A 61 -1.05 6.11 0.66
CA ASN A 61 -1.58 7.04 1.65
C ASN A 61 -3.01 6.63 2.03
N PHE A 62 -3.21 6.18 3.27
CA PHE A 62 -4.54 5.84 3.78
C PHE A 62 -5.17 7.05 4.43
N THR A 63 -6.23 7.56 3.81
CA THR A 63 -6.84 8.84 4.19
C THR A 63 -7.82 8.74 5.35
N LEU A 64 -8.20 7.53 5.77
CA LEU A 64 -9.05 7.29 6.95
C LEU A 64 -8.44 6.26 7.90
N PRO A 65 -8.85 6.21 9.18
CA PRO A 65 -8.36 5.26 10.18
C PRO A 65 -8.63 3.78 9.87
N THR A 66 -9.41 3.47 8.84
CA THR A 66 -9.72 2.11 8.39
C THR A 66 -9.70 2.06 6.87
N PHE A 67 -9.39 0.89 6.32
CA PHE A 67 -9.57 0.60 4.91
C PHE A 67 -10.83 -0.25 4.72
N ASP A 68 -11.83 0.29 4.01
CA ASP A 68 -13.09 -0.39 3.72
C ASP A 68 -13.00 -1.18 2.40
N GLY A 69 -12.75 -2.49 2.51
CA GLY A 69 -12.57 -3.38 1.38
C GLY A 69 -11.29 -4.19 1.49
N ARG A 70 -10.64 -4.44 0.35
CA ARG A 70 -9.43 -5.27 0.30
C ARG A 70 -8.38 -4.64 -0.61
N MET A 71 -7.15 -4.61 -0.14
CA MET A 71 -5.98 -4.18 -0.88
C MET A 71 -4.92 -5.27 -0.94
N GLU A 72 -4.39 -5.49 -2.14
CA GLU A 72 -3.19 -6.28 -2.40
C GLU A 72 -2.21 -5.39 -3.17
N ALA A 73 -1.08 -5.07 -2.54
CA ALA A 73 -0.11 -4.13 -3.08
C ALA A 73 1.28 -4.78 -3.09
N VAL A 74 1.84 -4.98 -4.28
CA VAL A 74 3.13 -5.65 -4.49
C VAL A 74 4.09 -4.73 -5.22
N ALA A 75 5.29 -4.53 -4.68
CA ALA A 75 6.39 -3.86 -5.36
C ALA A 75 7.61 -4.76 -5.45
N GLU A 76 8.39 -4.68 -6.54
CA GLU A 76 9.70 -5.33 -6.55
C GLU A 76 10.69 -4.63 -5.61
N GLY A 77 10.57 -3.30 -5.47
CA GLY A 77 11.35 -2.48 -4.54
C GLY A 77 10.52 -2.00 -3.33
N PRO A 78 10.75 -0.78 -2.80
CA PRO A 78 10.13 -0.33 -1.57
C PRO A 78 8.61 -0.21 -1.64
N VAL A 79 7.95 -0.48 -0.51
CA VAL A 79 6.57 -0.08 -0.24
C VAL A 79 6.58 0.91 0.91
N ARG A 80 6.12 2.13 0.67
CA ARG A 80 6.03 3.21 1.65
C ARG A 80 4.57 3.48 1.94
N VAL A 81 4.20 3.53 3.21
CA VAL A 81 2.81 3.71 3.62
C VAL A 81 2.72 4.83 4.63
N LEU A 82 1.82 5.77 4.36
CA LEU A 82 1.34 6.76 5.31
C LEU A 82 0.00 6.30 5.87
N LEU A 83 -0.02 6.01 7.16
CA LEU A 83 -1.23 5.67 7.90
C LEU A 83 -1.84 6.95 8.48
N SER A 84 -3.15 7.11 8.34
CA SER A 84 -3.89 8.14 9.06
C SER A 84 -3.72 8.00 10.59
N ALA A 85 -3.93 9.10 11.30
CA ALA A 85 -3.85 9.10 12.75
C ALA A 85 -4.87 8.14 13.36
N GLY A 86 -4.44 7.32 14.32
CA GLY A 86 -5.31 6.35 14.99
C GLY A 86 -5.78 5.20 14.09
N PHE A 87 -4.99 4.85 13.06
CA PHE A 87 -5.29 3.71 12.19
C PHE A 87 -5.56 2.43 12.99
N ARG A 88 -6.69 1.80 12.70
CA ARG A 88 -7.25 0.62 13.39
C ARG A 88 -7.68 -0.50 12.42
N GLY A 89 -7.33 -0.37 11.13
CA GLY A 89 -7.55 -1.45 10.16
C GLY A 89 -6.59 -2.62 10.35
N SER A 90 -6.95 -3.79 9.82
CA SER A 90 -6.06 -4.95 9.78
C SER A 90 -5.12 -4.88 8.57
N LEU A 91 -3.83 -5.03 8.80
CA LEU A 91 -2.81 -4.97 7.75
C LEU A 91 -1.72 -6.03 7.94
N GLU A 92 -1.15 -6.46 6.82
CA GLU A 92 -0.03 -7.37 6.77
C GLU A 92 1.07 -6.79 5.88
N ALA A 93 2.31 -6.83 6.37
CA ALA A 93 3.51 -6.47 5.62
C ALA A 93 4.42 -7.70 5.45
N ASN A 94 4.57 -8.13 4.21
CA ASN A 94 5.38 -9.27 3.82
C ASN A 94 6.70 -8.80 3.18
N VAL A 95 7.81 -9.07 3.87
CA VAL A 95 9.16 -8.67 3.46
C VAL A 95 10.10 -9.86 3.35
N ALA A 96 11.17 -9.70 2.57
CA ALA A 96 12.17 -10.76 2.42
C ALA A 96 12.88 -11.12 3.74
N LYS A 97 13.10 -10.14 4.63
CA LYS A 97 13.75 -10.30 5.94
C LYS A 97 13.18 -9.31 6.94
N GLY A 98 13.10 -9.66 8.22
CA GLY A 98 12.55 -8.77 9.25
C GLY A 98 13.29 -7.43 9.36
N ALA A 99 14.60 -7.40 9.12
CA ALA A 99 15.41 -6.17 9.18
C ALA A 99 15.07 -5.11 8.12
N VAL A 100 14.33 -5.47 7.07
CA VAL A 100 13.86 -4.50 6.04
C VAL A 100 12.41 -4.05 6.29
N PHE A 101 11.80 -4.44 7.40
CA PHE A 101 10.54 -3.88 7.85
C PHE A 101 10.80 -2.74 8.85
N VAL A 102 10.16 -1.59 8.64
CA VAL A 102 10.28 -0.43 9.52
C VAL A 102 8.89 0.12 9.84
N CYS A 103 8.50 0.08 11.11
CA CYS A 103 7.27 0.73 11.58
C CYS A 103 7.62 1.90 12.49
N ARG A 104 7.32 3.11 12.04
CA ARG A 104 7.38 4.35 12.83
C ARG A 104 6.00 4.96 13.06
N ALA A 105 4.97 4.39 12.43
CA ALA A 105 3.58 4.75 12.67
C ALA A 105 3.17 4.47 14.12
N ALA A 106 2.28 5.31 14.66
CA ALA A 106 1.75 5.19 16.02
C ALA A 106 0.59 4.18 16.03
N LEU A 107 0.91 2.90 16.12
CA LEU A 107 -0.06 1.82 16.26
C LEU A 107 -0.40 1.58 17.73
N THR A 108 -1.64 1.18 18.01
CA THR A 108 -2.11 0.88 19.37
C THR A 108 -1.44 -0.36 19.95
N THR A 109 -1.01 -1.28 19.10
CA THR A 109 -0.26 -2.48 19.46
C THR A 109 0.91 -2.68 18.49
N PRO A 110 2.01 -3.30 18.94
CA PRO A 110 3.10 -3.67 18.06
C PRO A 110 2.66 -4.67 16.99
N MET A 111 3.28 -4.59 15.81
CA MET A 111 3.09 -5.62 14.79
C MET A 111 3.79 -6.92 15.20
N ILE A 112 3.12 -8.06 14.99
CA ILE A 112 3.63 -9.38 15.37
C ILE A 112 4.34 -10.00 14.15
N PRO A 113 5.65 -10.30 14.24
CA PRO A 113 6.37 -10.99 13.17
C PRO A 113 6.10 -12.50 13.20
N ARG A 114 6.06 -13.10 12.01
CA ARG A 114 6.05 -14.56 11.80
C ARG A 114 6.84 -14.90 10.54
N GLU A 115 7.51 -16.04 10.54
CA GLU A 115 8.20 -16.54 9.34
C GLU A 115 7.27 -17.45 8.53
N GLU A 116 7.26 -17.28 7.21
CA GLU A 116 6.52 -18.11 6.27
C GLU A 116 7.27 -18.15 4.93
N ASP A 117 7.52 -19.35 4.40
CA ASP A 117 8.18 -19.57 3.11
C ASP A 117 9.48 -18.79 2.90
N GLY A 118 10.30 -18.69 3.96
CA GLY A 118 11.58 -17.98 3.94
C GLY A 118 11.45 -16.44 3.92
N ARG A 119 10.26 -15.92 4.23
CA ARG A 119 9.94 -14.49 4.32
C ARG A 119 9.44 -14.16 5.72
N VAL A 120 9.46 -12.88 6.06
CA VAL A 120 8.95 -12.39 7.35
C VAL A 120 7.70 -11.57 7.10
N ILE A 121 6.64 -11.95 7.80
CA ILE A 121 5.34 -11.31 7.73
C ILE A 121 5.07 -10.62 9.06
N HIS A 122 4.82 -9.32 9.01
CA HIS A 122 4.41 -8.51 10.16
C HIS A 122 2.91 -8.24 10.05
N SER A 123 2.14 -8.63 11.05
CA SER A 123 0.68 -8.42 11.07
C SER A 123 0.25 -7.44 12.17
N PHE A 124 -0.76 -6.63 11.88
CA PHE A 124 -1.43 -5.74 12.84
C PHE A 124 -2.96 -5.83 12.66
N GLY A 125 -3.68 -5.68 13.77
CA GLY A 125 -5.12 -5.89 13.84
C GLY A 125 -5.50 -7.36 13.97
N GLU A 126 -6.80 -7.62 14.11
CA GLU A 126 -7.36 -8.97 14.26
C GLU A 126 -7.98 -9.48 12.96
N GLY A 127 -8.15 -10.80 12.86
CA GLY A 127 -8.84 -11.44 11.74
C GLY A 127 -8.02 -11.48 10.45
N THR A 128 -8.73 -11.56 9.31
CA THR A 128 -8.08 -11.56 7.99
C THR A 128 -7.63 -10.13 7.65
N PRO A 129 -6.37 -9.91 7.24
CA PRO A 129 -5.90 -8.57 6.90
C PRO A 129 -6.58 -8.06 5.64
N ASN A 130 -7.21 -6.89 5.75
CA ASN A 130 -7.83 -6.19 4.61
C ASN A 130 -6.76 -5.56 3.71
N VAL A 131 -5.62 -5.18 4.27
CA VAL A 131 -4.50 -4.60 3.53
C VAL A 131 -3.33 -5.58 3.55
N ARG A 132 -2.88 -6.00 2.37
CA ARG A 132 -1.70 -6.86 2.21
C ARG A 132 -0.64 -6.14 1.39
N LEU A 133 0.51 -5.94 1.99
CA LEU A 133 1.65 -5.24 1.42
C LEU A 133 2.78 -6.25 1.20
N MET A 134 3.38 -6.26 0.03
CA MET A 134 4.54 -7.11 -0.26
C MET A 134 5.63 -6.31 -0.97
N SER A 135 6.84 -6.40 -0.44
CA SER A 135 8.05 -5.96 -1.13
C SER A 135 8.90 -7.17 -1.49
N ILE A 136 9.25 -7.35 -2.76
CA ILE A 136 10.09 -8.49 -3.18
C ILE A 136 11.52 -8.33 -2.67
N LYS A 137 12.15 -7.17 -2.91
CA LYS A 137 13.58 -6.91 -2.62
C LYS A 137 13.81 -5.68 -1.73
N GLY A 138 12.87 -4.74 -1.65
CA GLY A 138 12.99 -3.51 -0.88
C GLY A 138 12.42 -3.59 0.55
N PRO A 139 12.42 -2.47 1.28
CA PRO A 139 11.76 -2.40 2.58
C PRO A 139 10.25 -2.19 2.47
N VAL A 140 9.54 -2.52 3.55
CA VAL A 140 8.20 -1.98 3.82
C VAL A 140 8.33 -0.99 4.96
N VAL A 141 7.91 0.26 4.74
CA VAL A 141 8.00 1.35 5.71
C VAL A 141 6.61 1.87 6.02
N LEU A 142 6.21 1.83 7.29
CA LEU A 142 4.95 2.40 7.78
C LEU A 142 5.25 3.65 8.61
N ASP A 143 4.74 4.80 8.17
CA ASP A 143 4.86 6.10 8.82
C ASP A 143 3.46 6.67 9.13
N ASN A 144 3.38 7.66 10.02
CA ASN A 144 2.16 8.44 10.19
C ASN A 144 2.04 9.45 9.04
N ALA A 145 0.83 9.65 8.54
CA ALA A 145 0.51 10.77 7.67
C ALA A 145 0.79 12.10 8.40
N PRO A 146 1.29 13.13 7.70
CA PRO A 146 1.46 14.46 8.28
C PRO A 146 0.12 15.01 8.80
N ALA A 147 0.13 15.65 9.97
CA ALA A 147 -1.03 16.39 10.46
C ALA A 147 -1.49 17.42 9.41
N GLY A 148 -2.76 17.35 9.00
CA GLY A 148 -3.34 18.27 8.00
C GLY A 148 -3.42 17.75 6.56
N LEU A 149 -3.10 16.47 6.31
CA LEU A 149 -3.33 15.82 5.00
C LEU A 149 -4.66 15.04 4.93
N GLU A 150 -5.57 15.32 5.87
CA GLU A 150 -6.96 14.83 5.88
C GLU A 150 -7.79 15.71 4.94
N ALA A 151 -7.83 15.34 3.66
CA ALA A 151 -8.65 15.99 2.63
C ALA A 151 -9.68 15.01 2.07
#